data_AF-A0A965MMM0-F1
#
_entry.id   AF-A0A965MMM0-F1
#
_cell.length_a   1.000
_cell.length_b   1.000
_cell.length_c   1.000
_cell.angle_alpha   90.00
_cell.angle_beta   90.00
_cell.angle_gamma   90.00
#
_symmetry.space_group_name_H-M   'P 1'
#
loop_
_entity.id
_entity.type
_entity.pdbx_description
1 polymer ?
#
loop_
_entity_poly.entity_id
_entity_poly.type
_entity_poly.pdbx_seq_one_letter_code
_entity_poly.pdbx_strand_id
1 'polypeptide(L)' 'MALKKWFDEDWVDISRKDKKTGKHPACGRKESNLSQKGYPKCRPAATAATMTEGQKQAAVRRKRAKPQGVGGKPTNVK' A
#
# COMPACT_ATOMS: atom_id res chain seq x y z
N MET A 1 -21.90 -4.71 2.78
CA MET A 1 -20.78 -4.72 1.81
C MET A 1 -20.28 -6.14 1.70
N ALA A 2 -20.52 -6.80 0.57
CA ALA A 2 -20.16 -8.20 0.38
C ALA A 2 -18.66 -8.33 0.04
N LEU A 3 -18.03 -9.40 0.53
CA LEU A 3 -16.63 -9.75 0.22
C LEU A 3 -16.34 -9.76 -1.29
N LYS A 4 -17.35 -10.05 -2.13
CA LYS A 4 -17.26 -10.04 -3.58
C LYS A 4 -16.72 -8.71 -4.13
N LYS A 5 -17.22 -7.58 -3.62
CA LYS A 5 -16.75 -6.25 -4.03
C LYS A 5 -15.27 -6.05 -3.71
N TRP A 6 -14.79 -6.57 -2.59
CA TRP A 6 -13.40 -6.43 -2.17
C TRP A 6 -12.43 -7.20 -3.10
N PHE A 7 -12.86 -8.37 -3.59
CA PHE A 7 -12.09 -9.17 -4.55
C PHE A 7 -12.12 -8.59 -5.97
N ASP A 8 -13.23 -7.94 -6.36
CA ASP A 8 -13.38 -7.30 -7.67
C ASP A 8 -12.68 -5.92 -7.74
N GLU A 9 -12.21 -5.38 -6.59
CA GLU A 9 -11.49 -4.10 -6.57
C GLU A 9 -10.05 -4.26 -7.08
N ASP A 10 -9.64 -3.38 -7.99
CA ASP A 10 -8.23 -3.26 -8.37
C ASP A 10 -7.42 -2.67 -7.21
N TRP A 11 -6.49 -3.43 -6.65
CA TRP A 11 -5.60 -2.95 -5.59
C TRP A 11 -4.27 -2.46 -6.16
N VAL A 12 -3.82 -1.29 -5.71
CA VAL A 12 -2.55 -0.68 -6.13
C VAL A 12 -1.64 -0.35 -4.95
N ASP A 13 -0.32 -0.38 -5.18
CA ASP A 13 0.68 0.01 -4.19
C ASP A 13 0.96 1.52 -4.26
N ILE A 14 0.43 2.27 -3.29
CA ILE A 14 0.66 3.72 -3.20
C ILE A 14 2.07 4.09 -2.71
N SER A 15 2.85 3.10 -2.25
CA SER A 15 4.21 3.31 -1.76
C SER A 15 5.26 3.39 -2.87
N ARG A 16 4.88 3.04 -4.09
CA ARG A 16 5.76 3.03 -5.26
C ARG A 16 5.04 3.71 -6.42
N LYS A 17 5.84 4.31 -7.29
CA LYS A 17 5.38 4.78 -8.59
C LYS A 17 6.26 4.12 -9.64
N ASP A 18 5.63 3.66 -10.71
CA ASP A 18 6.35 3.19 -11.88
C ASP A 18 7.09 4.36 -12.52
N LYS A 19 8.41 4.25 -12.61
CA LYS A 19 9.26 5.29 -13.19
C LYS A 19 8.96 5.56 -14.67
N LYS A 20 8.33 4.61 -15.37
CA LYS A 20 8.00 4.69 -16.79
C LYS A 20 6.64 5.33 -17.07
N THR A 21 5.65 5.07 -16.21
CA THR A 21 4.25 5.48 -16.45
C THR A 21 3.73 6.49 -15.43
N GLY A 22 4.47 6.73 -14.34
CA GLY A 22 4.04 7.57 -13.22
C GLY A 22 2.90 6.99 -12.39
N LYS A 23 2.33 5.85 -12.82
CA LYS A 23 1.19 5.18 -12.17
C LYS A 23 1.64 4.31 -10.99
N HIS A 24 0.69 3.93 -10.15
CA HIS A 24 0.93 2.97 -9.08
C HIS A 24 0.83 1.56 -9.63
N PRO A 25 1.81 0.68 -9.36
CA PRO A 25 1.75 -0.71 -9.79
C PRO A 25 0.65 -1.47 -9.02
N ALA A 26 0.23 -2.60 -9.57
CA ALA A 26 -0.67 -3.52 -8.87
C ALA A 26 -0.12 -3.87 -7.48
N CYS A 27 -0.99 -3.86 -6.48
CA CYS A 27 -0.66 -4.25 -5.13
C CYS A 27 -0.36 -5.74 -5.10
N GLY A 28 0.82 -6.08 -4.59
CA GLY A 28 1.22 -7.47 -4.42
C GLY A 28 2.73 -7.60 -4.43
N ARG A 29 3.19 -8.73 -3.93
CA ARG A 29 4.58 -9.17 -4.05
C ARG A 29 4.57 -10.44 -4.88
N LYS A 30 5.44 -10.51 -5.89
CA LYS A 30 5.68 -11.79 -6.59
C LYS A 30 6.50 -12.74 -5.73
N GLU A 31 7.35 -12.22 -4.84
CA GLU A 31 8.28 -13.05 -4.06
C GLU A 31 8.24 -12.86 -2.55
N SER A 32 8.42 -14.01 -1.89
CA SER A 32 8.55 -14.36 -0.47
C SER A 32 9.54 -13.57 0.39
N ASN A 33 10.54 -12.97 -0.25
CA ASN A 33 11.74 -12.52 0.43
C ASN A 33 11.61 -11.10 0.99
N LEU A 34 11.81 -10.98 2.30
CA LEU A 34 11.74 -9.73 3.09
C LEU A 34 12.99 -8.85 2.92
N SER A 35 14.06 -9.37 2.30
CA SER A 35 15.42 -8.81 2.39
C SER A 35 15.73 -7.62 1.49
N GLN A 36 14.82 -7.21 0.60
CA GLN A 36 15.18 -6.22 -0.43
C GLN A 36 14.20 -5.03 -0.55
N LYS A 37 12.92 -5.17 -0.19
CA LYS A 37 11.93 -4.09 -0.37
C LYS A 37 10.88 -4.07 0.74
N GLY A 38 10.66 -2.91 1.35
CA GLY A 38 9.64 -2.72 2.40
C GLY A 38 8.23 -3.08 1.94
N TYR A 39 7.38 -3.50 2.89
CA TYR A 39 6.03 -4.02 2.63
C TYR A 39 5.14 -2.96 1.94
N PRO A 40 4.47 -3.31 0.82
CA PRO A 40 3.66 -2.37 0.05
C PRO A 40 2.53 -1.76 0.90
N LYS A 41 2.08 -0.55 0.55
CA LYS A 41 0.87 0.03 1.13
C LYS A 41 -0.22 -0.08 0.07
N CYS A 42 -1.07 -1.09 0.25
CA CYS A 42 -2.15 -1.36 -0.69
C CYS A 42 -3.39 -0.53 -0.38
N ARG A 43 -4.00 0.00 -1.44
CA ARG A 43 -5.30 0.67 -1.42
C ARG A 43 -6.05 0.31 -2.71
N PRO A 44 -7.40 0.34 -2.70
CA PRO A 44 -8.17 0.26 -3.93
C PRO A 44 -7.79 1.40 -4.88
N ALA A 45 -7.72 1.12 -6.17
CA ALA A 45 -7.34 2.06 -7.21
C ALA A 45 -8.25 3.30 -7.18
N ALA A 46 -9.55 3.10 -6.97
CA ALA A 46 -10.52 4.18 -6.81
C ALA A 46 -10.15 5.13 -5.65
N THR A 47 -9.76 4.58 -4.49
CA THR A 47 -9.30 5.40 -3.36
C THR A 47 -7.94 6.04 -3.65
N ALA A 48 -7.03 5.33 -4.31
CA ALA A 48 -5.72 5.87 -4.66
C ALA A 48 -5.82 7.00 -5.71
N ALA A 49 -6.86 7.01 -6.55
CA ALA A 49 -7.12 8.05 -7.53
C ALA A 49 -7.57 9.36 -6.87
N THR A 50 -8.33 9.29 -5.77
CA THR A 50 -8.78 10.46 -5.01
C THR A 50 -7.72 11.03 -4.07
N MET A 51 -6.68 10.26 -3.76
CA MET A 51 -5.60 10.71 -2.89
C MET A 51 -4.58 11.58 -3.62
N THR A 52 -4.24 12.72 -3.02
CA THR A 52 -3.11 13.55 -3.49
C THR A 52 -1.77 12.86 -3.23
N GLU A 53 -0.71 13.29 -3.92
CA GLU A 53 0.63 12.76 -3.68
C GLU A 53 1.09 12.93 -2.22
N GLY A 54 0.81 14.08 -1.62
CA GLY A 54 1.11 14.34 -0.21
C GLY A 54 0.36 13.39 0.74
N GLN A 55 -0.92 13.12 0.46
CA GLN A 55 -1.70 12.15 1.25
C GLN A 55 -1.15 10.72 1.12
N LYS A 56 -0.72 10.32 -0.09
CA LYS A 56 -0.11 9.00 -0.33
C LYS A 56 1.21 8.87 0.44
N GLN A 57 2.09 9.86 0.33
CA GLN A 57 3.36 9.90 1.05
C GLN A 57 3.14 9.88 2.57
N ALA A 58 2.20 10.68 3.09
CA ALA A 58 1.86 10.69 4.50
C ALA A 58 1.33 9.33 4.98
N ALA A 59 0.48 8.65 4.20
CA ALA A 59 -0.01 7.32 4.53
C ALA A 59 1.11 6.27 4.58
N VAL A 60 2.07 6.35 3.65
CA VAL A 60 3.25 5.46 3.62
C VAL A 60 4.17 5.74 4.80
N ARG A 61 4.45 7.03 5.09
CA ARG A 61 5.27 7.45 6.23
C ARG A 61 4.67 6.96 7.55
N ARG A 62 3.37 7.17 7.76
CA ARG A 62 2.68 6.72 8.98
C ARG A 62 2.71 5.20 9.13
N LYS A 63 2.58 4.44 8.03
CA LYS A 63 2.73 2.97 8.07
C LYS A 63 4.15 2.50 8.41
N ARG A 64 5.18 3.23 7.97
CA ARG A 64 6.59 2.89 8.22
C ARG A 64 7.12 3.45 9.54
N ALA A 65 6.43 4.40 10.17
CA ALA A 65 6.87 5.07 11.38
C ALA A 65 7.00 4.14 12.60
N LYS A 66 6.25 3.02 12.63
CA LYS A 66 6.33 2.03 13.70
C LYS A 66 6.47 0.64 13.10
N PRO A 67 7.41 -0.20 13.58
CA PRO A 67 7.50 -1.59 13.15
C PRO A 67 6.18 -2.30 13.46
N GLN A 68 5.60 -2.94 12.43
CA GLN A 68 4.39 -3.74 12.52
C GLN A 68 4.77 -5.21 12.30
N GLY A 69 4.29 -6.13 13.14
CA GLY A 69 4.60 -7.56 13.01
C GLY A 69 5.41 -8.09 14.19
N VAL A 70 6.13 -9.20 14.00
CA VAL A 70 6.76 -9.97 15.10
C VAL A 70 7.71 -9.06 15.91
N GLY A 71 7.33 -8.78 17.17
CA GLY A 71 8.03 -7.86 18.08
C GLY A 71 7.50 -6.42 18.17
N GLY A 72 6.58 -6.01 17.29
CA GLY A 72 5.99 -4.66 17.28
C GLY A 72 4.45 -4.67 17.41
N LYS A 73 3.91 -3.86 18.33
CA LYS A 73 2.45 -3.78 18.55
C LYS A 73 1.74 -3.24 17.30
N PRO A 74 0.73 -3.95 16.76
CA PRO A 74 -0.10 -3.44 15.68
C PRO A 74 -0.63 -2.05 16.03
N THR A 75 -0.37 -1.07 15.19
CA THR A 75 -0.84 0.30 15.38
C THR A 75 -1.80 0.64 14.25
N ASN A 76 -3.01 1.07 14.62
CA ASN A 76 -3.96 1.53 13.61
C ASN A 76 -3.42 2.82 12.98
N VAL A 77 -3.11 2.74 11.69
CA VAL A 77 -2.63 3.88 10.89
C VAL A 77 -3.87 4.60 10.36
N LYS A 78 -4.22 5.73 11.00
CA LYS A 78 -5.27 6.65 10.53
C LYS A 78 -4.93 7.24 9.17
#